data_AF-A0A832N4P1-F1
#
_entry.id   AF-A0A832N4P1-F1
#
_cell.length_a   1.000
_cell.length_b   1.000
_cell.length_c   1.000
_cell.angle_alpha   90.00
_cell.angle_beta   90.00
_cell.angle_gamma   90.00
#
_symmetry.space_group_name_H-M   'P 1'
#
loop_
_entity.id
_entity.type
_entity.pdbx_description
1 polymer ?
#
loop_
_entity_poly.entity_id
_entity_poly.type
_entity_poly.pdbx_seq_one_letter_code
_entity_poly.pdbx_strand_id
1 'polypeptide(L)'
;MSDRLFGLTVIAVALGYIFSATMIQTSFLSDPVGPKTFPYMIGGVAILCALAVMWKPDDDPQWPGLGTFARLLLAVLVLIGYAYTLKPGGFVIPTALAAGLLSYQISPRALPAMLTGAGLSVGLFAIFKFALGLGLYAFPKSWF
;
A
#
# COMPACT_ATOMS: atom_id res chain seq x y z
N MET A 1 23.75 -6.87 9.40
CA MET A 1 23.62 -8.34 9.69
C MET A 1 22.17 -8.83 9.56
N SER A 2 21.20 -7.99 9.91
CA SER A 2 19.75 -8.24 9.78
C SER A 2 19.35 -8.77 8.40
N ASP A 3 19.80 -8.12 7.33
CA ASP A 3 19.41 -8.45 5.94
C ASP A 3 19.82 -9.86 5.50
N ARG A 4 20.95 -10.36 6.01
CA ARG A 4 21.40 -11.72 5.74
C ARG A 4 20.55 -12.76 6.45
N LEU A 5 20.12 -12.46 7.68
CA LEU A 5 19.18 -13.31 8.42
C LEU A 5 17.81 -13.30 7.75
N PHE A 6 17.33 -12.12 7.33
CA PHE A 6 16.08 -11.98 6.59
C PHE A 6 16.12 -12.78 5.28
N GLY A 7 17.18 -12.61 4.48
CA GLY A 7 17.37 -13.38 3.24
C GLY A 7 17.41 -14.89 3.49
N LEU A 8 18.10 -15.34 4.53
CA LEU A 8 18.12 -16.76 4.92
C LEU A 8 16.72 -17.28 5.29
N THR A 9 15.95 -16.52 6.07
CA THR A 9 14.57 -16.86 6.41
C THR A 9 13.69 -16.93 5.16
N VAL A 10 13.81 -15.96 4.23
CA VAL A 10 13.05 -15.96 2.98
C VAL A 10 13.41 -17.17 2.11
N ILE A 11 14.69 -17.56 2.01
CA ILE A 11 15.10 -18.77 1.30
C ILE A 11 14.48 -20.02 1.93
N ALA A 12 14.52 -20.15 3.26
CA ALA A 12 13.92 -21.29 3.95
C ALA A 12 12.41 -21.40 3.69
N VAL A 13 11.70 -20.27 3.73
CA VAL A 13 10.26 -20.20 3.42
C VAL A 13 9.99 -20.53 1.95
N ALA A 14 10.78 -20.01 1.02
CA ALA A 14 10.62 -20.27 -0.41
C ALA A 14 10.88 -21.74 -0.76
N LEU A 15 11.87 -22.38 -0.13
CA LEU A 15 12.11 -23.81 -0.27
C LEU A 15 10.94 -24.64 0.29
N GLY A 16 10.40 -24.26 1.46
CA GLY A 16 9.19 -24.88 2.01
C GLY A 16 7.99 -24.74 1.06
N TYR A 17 7.81 -23.57 0.46
CA TYR A 17 6.75 -23.30 -0.52
C TYR A 17 6.88 -24.16 -1.79
N ILE A 18 8.09 -24.24 -2.36
CA ILE A 18 8.42 -25.13 -3.49
C ILE A 18 8.16 -26.59 -3.11
N PHE A 19 8.58 -27.01 -1.92
CA PHE A 19 8.38 -28.37 -1.44
C PHE A 19 6.89 -28.71 -1.31
N SER A 20 6.07 -27.82 -0.76
CA SER A 20 4.62 -28.00 -0.72
C SER A 20 4.00 -28.12 -2.11
N ALA A 21 4.53 -27.42 -3.12
CA ALA A 21 4.04 -27.53 -4.50
C ALA A 21 4.29 -28.92 -5.12
N THR A 22 5.32 -29.64 -4.66
CA THR A 22 5.60 -31.00 -5.16
C THR A 22 4.46 -31.98 -4.84
N MET A 23 3.74 -31.76 -3.74
CA MET A 23 2.64 -32.60 -3.26
C MET A 23 1.31 -32.36 -3.99
N ILE A 24 1.23 -31.34 -4.85
CA ILE A 24 0.02 -31.05 -5.64
C ILE A 24 -0.24 -32.23 -6.59
N GLN A 25 -1.44 -32.81 -6.51
CA GLN A 25 -1.86 -33.84 -7.44
C GLN A 25 -2.17 -33.21 -8.80
N THR A 26 -1.59 -33.76 -9.87
CA THR A 26 -1.87 -33.32 -11.24
C THR A 26 -2.93 -34.23 -11.85
N SER A 27 -4.03 -33.65 -12.36
CA SER A 27 -5.08 -34.39 -13.07
C SER A 27 -4.62 -34.78 -14.48
N PHE A 28 -5.18 -35.85 -15.05
CA PHE A 28 -4.87 -36.30 -16.41
C PHE A 28 -5.27 -35.26 -17.49
N LEU A 29 -6.16 -34.32 -17.16
CA LEU A 29 -6.53 -33.16 -17.99
C LEU A 29 -5.87 -31.86 -17.50
N SER A 30 -4.62 -31.92 -17.03
CA SER A 30 -3.90 -30.70 -16.64
C SER A 30 -3.36 -29.97 -17.87
N ASP A 31 -3.50 -28.64 -17.87
CA ASP A 31 -2.89 -27.70 -18.82
C ASP A 31 -1.39 -28.03 -19.00
N PRO A 32 -0.76 -27.80 -20.19
CA PRO A 32 0.63 -28.18 -20.47
C PRO A 32 1.64 -27.63 -19.47
N VAL A 33 1.31 -26.50 -18.84
CA VAL A 33 2.15 -25.80 -17.88
C VAL A 33 1.97 -26.37 -16.45
N GLY A 34 0.83 -27.00 -16.14
CA GLY A 34 0.54 -27.63 -14.86
C GLY A 34 0.43 -26.66 -13.65
N PRO A 35 -0.33 -27.03 -12.60
CA PRO A 35 -0.55 -26.17 -11.43
C PRO A 35 0.72 -25.94 -10.58
N LYS A 36 1.78 -26.74 -10.76
CA LYS A 36 3.04 -26.66 -10.01
C LYS A 36 4.00 -25.58 -10.51
N THR A 37 3.90 -25.21 -11.79
CA THR A 37 4.85 -24.29 -12.41
C THR A 37 4.77 -22.89 -11.81
N PHE A 38 3.56 -22.43 -11.47
CA PHE A 38 3.38 -21.14 -10.82
C PHE A 38 4.09 -21.07 -9.45
N PRO A 39 3.84 -21.98 -8.49
CA PRO A 39 4.61 -22.03 -7.25
C PRO A 39 6.14 -22.12 -7.44
N TYR A 40 6.61 -22.93 -8.39
CA TYR A 40 8.05 -23.04 -8.66
C TYR A 40 8.66 -21.74 -9.17
N MET A 41 7.97 -21.02 -10.07
CA MET A 41 8.44 -19.72 -10.55
C MET A 41 8.50 -18.70 -9.41
N ILE A 42 7.43 -18.58 -8.61
CA ILE A 42 7.38 -17.63 -7.49
C ILE A 42 8.46 -17.95 -6.45
N GLY A 43 8.61 -19.22 -6.09
CA GLY A 43 9.66 -19.67 -5.16
C GLY A 43 11.06 -19.38 -5.71
N GLY A 44 11.30 -19.65 -7.00
CA GLY A 44 12.58 -19.36 -7.65
C GLY A 44 12.93 -17.88 -7.64
N VAL A 45 11.97 -17.01 -8.01
CA VAL A 45 12.16 -15.56 -7.97
C VAL A 45 12.40 -15.08 -6.53
N ALA A 46 11.67 -15.62 -5.55
CA ALA A 46 11.87 -15.28 -4.14
C ALA A 46 13.28 -15.63 -3.64
N ILE A 47 13.82 -16.80 -4.04
CA ILE A 47 15.19 -17.21 -3.72
C ILE A 47 16.20 -16.25 -4.36
N LEU A 48 16.01 -15.89 -5.64
CA LEU A 48 16.90 -14.94 -6.33
C LEU A 48 16.89 -13.56 -5.65
N CYS A 49 15.73 -13.04 -5.28
CA CYS A 49 15.62 -11.78 -4.55
C CYS A 49 16.29 -11.87 -3.17
N ALA A 50 16.10 -12.97 -2.45
CA ALA A 50 16.73 -13.16 -1.15
C ALA A 50 18.26 -13.25 -1.25
N LEU A 51 18.79 -13.94 -2.26
CA LEU A 51 20.22 -13.97 -2.55
C LEU A 51 20.76 -12.57 -2.89
N ALA A 52 20.01 -11.77 -3.64
CA ALA A 52 20.39 -10.40 -3.95
C ALA A 52 20.50 -9.54 -2.68
N VAL A 53 19.52 -9.62 -1.77
CA VAL A 53 19.54 -8.94 -0.46
C VAL A 53 20.70 -9.43 0.41
N MET A 54 21.03 -10.72 0.37
CA MET A 54 22.17 -11.27 1.13
C MET A 54 23.52 -10.79 0.59
N TRP A 55 23.66 -10.66 -0.74
CA TRP A 55 24.89 -10.23 -1.39
C TRP A 55 25.12 -8.74 -1.18
N LYS A 56 24.08 -7.93 -1.39
CA LYS A 56 24.14 -6.48 -1.19
C LYS A 56 23.17 -6.08 -0.06
N PRO A 57 23.55 -6.32 1.21
CA PRO A 57 22.77 -5.81 2.33
C PRO A 57 22.74 -4.28 2.27
N ASP A 58 21.60 -3.70 2.58
CA ASP A 58 21.46 -2.26 2.72
C ASP A 58 22.08 -1.81 4.04
N ASP A 59 22.27 -0.49 4.17
CA ASP A 59 22.69 0.11 5.42
C ASP A 59 21.65 -0.19 6.52
N ASP A 60 22.11 -0.36 7.76
CA ASP A 60 21.21 -0.71 8.86
C ASP A 60 20.05 0.30 8.94
N PRO A 61 18.78 -0.19 8.99
CA PRO A 61 17.63 0.68 8.92
C PRO A 61 17.62 1.63 10.10
N GLN A 62 17.71 2.92 9.81
CA GLN A 62 17.56 3.96 10.81
C GLN A 62 16.10 4.00 11.25
N TRP A 63 15.83 3.44 12.42
CA TRP A 63 14.49 3.46 12.97
C TRP A 63 14.02 4.89 13.16
N PRO A 64 12.80 5.22 12.71
CA PRO A 64 12.26 6.55 12.90
C PRO A 64 12.26 6.89 14.39
N GLY A 65 12.75 8.08 14.73
CA GLY A 65 12.63 8.59 16.09
C GLY A 65 11.16 8.69 16.54
N LEU A 66 10.93 8.79 17.85
CA LEU A 66 9.58 8.87 18.42
C LEU A 66 8.70 9.97 17.78
N GLY A 67 9.30 11.08 17.34
CA GLY A 67 8.59 12.14 16.62
C GLY A 67 8.03 11.70 15.26
N THR A 68 8.75 10.85 14.53
CA THR A 68 8.27 10.30 13.25
C THR A 68 7.20 9.25 13.48
N PHE A 69 7.31 8.44 14.53
CA PHE A 69 6.22 7.55 14.96
C PHE A 69 4.93 8.32 15.28
N ALA A 70 5.02 9.45 15.99
CA ALA A 70 3.86 10.29 16.29
C ALA A 70 3.23 10.87 15.02
N ARG A 71 4.05 11.26 14.02
CA ARG A 71 3.56 11.70 12.70
C ARG A 71 2.82 10.57 11.97
N LEU A 72 3.39 9.36 11.94
CA LEU A 72 2.74 8.20 11.34
C LEU A 72 1.42 7.86 12.03
N LEU A 73 1.38 7.89 13.37
CA LEU A 73 0.15 7.70 14.14
C LEU A 73 -0.90 8.76 13.76
N LEU A 74 -0.50 10.03 13.67
CA LEU A 74 -1.37 11.11 13.25
C LEU A 74 -1.91 10.88 11.83
N ALA A 75 -1.07 10.44 10.89
CA ALA A 75 -1.51 10.13 9.52
C ALA A 75 -2.56 9.02 9.50
N VAL A 76 -2.36 7.97 10.30
CA VAL A 76 -3.35 6.89 10.47
C VAL A 76 -4.66 7.44 11.02
N LEU A 77 -4.62 8.27 12.06
CA LEU A 77 -5.82 8.89 12.64
C LEU A 77 -6.56 9.79 11.64
N VAL A 78 -5.83 10.55 10.82
CA VAL A 78 -6.40 11.37 9.74
C VAL A 78 -7.10 10.49 8.70
N LEU A 79 -6.50 9.37 8.30
CA LEU A 79 -7.12 8.45 7.33
C LEU A 79 -8.35 7.74 7.90
N ILE A 80 -8.33 7.38 9.19
CA ILE A 80 -9.50 6.85 9.89
C ILE A 80 -10.62 7.90 9.92
N GLY A 81 -10.29 9.13 10.31
CA GLY A 81 -11.23 10.25 10.30
C GLY A 81 -11.83 10.52 8.93
N TYR A 82 -11.00 10.47 7.88
CA TYR A 82 -11.44 10.56 6.48
C TYR A 82 -12.47 9.47 6.14
N ALA A 83 -12.17 8.21 6.45
CA ALA A 83 -13.07 7.09 6.16
C ALA A 83 -14.46 7.25 6.83
N TYR A 84 -14.48 7.68 8.10
CA TYR A 84 -15.75 7.90 8.82
C TYR A 84 -16.50 9.15 8.35
N THR A 85 -15.79 10.18 7.88
CA THR A 85 -16.41 11.43 7.43
C THR A 85 -16.86 11.40 5.97
N LEU A 86 -16.42 10.43 5.15
CA LEU A 86 -16.88 10.30 3.76
C LEU A 86 -18.41 10.18 3.61
N LYS A 87 -19.04 9.35 4.46
CA LYS A 87 -20.49 9.12 4.39
C LYS A 87 -21.31 10.36 4.80
N PRO A 88 -21.06 11.02 5.94
CA PRO A 88 -21.79 12.23 6.32
C PRO A 88 -21.30 13.50 5.60
N GLY A 89 -20.00 13.60 5.31
CA GLY A 89 -19.31 14.80 4.83
C GLY A 89 -19.28 14.99 3.30
N GLY A 90 -19.67 13.96 2.54
CA GLY A 90 -19.42 13.90 1.10
C GLY A 90 -17.95 13.62 0.80
N PHE A 91 -17.56 13.69 -0.48
CA PHE A 91 -16.20 13.38 -0.90
C PHE A 91 -15.24 14.57 -0.78
N VAL A 92 -15.70 15.79 -1.10
CA VAL A 92 -14.78 16.92 -1.34
C VAL A 92 -14.16 17.43 -0.04
N ILE A 93 -14.98 17.66 1.00
CA ILE A 93 -14.49 18.23 2.26
C ILE A 93 -13.55 17.26 2.99
N PRO A 94 -13.92 15.98 3.22
CA PRO A 94 -13.02 15.03 3.87
C PRO A 94 -11.71 14.82 3.09
N THR A 95 -11.77 14.73 1.77
CA THR A 95 -10.57 14.55 0.93
C THR A 95 -9.65 15.75 1.01
N ALA A 96 -10.21 16.97 1.00
CA ALA A 96 -9.41 18.19 1.07
C ALA A 96 -8.67 18.31 2.40
N LEU A 97 -9.35 18.02 3.50
CA LEU A 97 -8.75 18.02 4.84
C LEU A 97 -7.69 16.92 4.97
N ALA A 98 -8.00 15.69 4.56
CA ALA A 98 -7.06 14.58 4.68
C ALA A 98 -5.81 14.80 3.82
N ALA A 99 -5.97 15.13 2.54
CA ALA A 99 -4.85 15.38 1.64
C ALA A 99 -4.03 16.60 2.07
N GLY A 100 -4.68 17.67 2.55
CA GLY A 100 -3.98 18.85 3.05
C GLY A 100 -3.18 18.58 4.33
N LEU A 101 -3.77 17.90 5.31
CA LEU A 101 -3.08 17.54 6.56
C LEU A 101 -1.89 16.60 6.31
N LEU A 102 -2.07 15.60 5.46
CA LEU A 102 -0.99 14.68 5.07
C LEU A 102 0.11 15.40 4.28
N SER A 103 -0.26 16.29 3.36
CA SER A 103 0.70 17.10 2.61
C SER A 103 1.51 18.02 3.54
N TYR A 104 0.86 18.61 4.56
CA TYR A 104 1.54 19.44 5.55
C TYR A 104 2.50 18.64 6.43
N GLN A 105 2.17 17.37 6.72
CA GLN A 105 3.04 16.49 7.48
C GLN A 105 4.34 16.14 6.72
N ILE A 106 4.29 16.07 5.39
CA ILE A 106 5.46 15.82 4.52
C ILE A 106 6.32 17.08 4.40
N SER A 107 5.69 18.21 4.08
CA SER A 107 6.36 19.51 3.99
C SER A 107 5.53 20.54 4.76
N PRO A 108 6.04 21.11 5.86
CA PRO A 108 5.29 22.01 6.74
C PRO A 108 5.15 23.42 6.14
N ARG A 109 4.58 23.49 4.94
CA ARG A 109 4.28 24.72 4.21
C ARG A 109 2.77 24.76 4.00
N ALA A 110 2.10 25.67 4.73
CA ALA A 110 0.64 25.73 4.76
C ALA A 110 0.02 25.97 3.38
N LEU A 111 0.55 26.93 2.62
CA LEU A 111 -0.02 27.29 1.31
C LEU A 111 0.06 26.12 0.29
N PRO A 112 1.23 25.48 0.06
CA PRO A 112 1.30 24.27 -0.76
C PRO A 112 0.37 23.16 -0.28
N ALA A 113 0.29 22.92 1.03
CA ALA A 113 -0.57 21.87 1.59
C ALA A 113 -2.06 22.14 1.37
N MET A 114 -2.50 23.40 1.46
CA MET A 114 -3.88 23.76 1.15
C MET A 114 -4.18 23.58 -0.34
N LEU A 115 -3.25 23.97 -1.22
CA LEU A 115 -3.39 23.80 -2.66
C LEU A 115 -3.42 22.33 -3.07
N THR A 116 -2.59 21.47 -2.49
CA THR A 116 -2.62 20.03 -2.73
C THR A 116 -3.92 19.41 -2.23
N GLY A 117 -4.38 19.80 -1.03
CA GLY A 117 -5.66 19.35 -0.48
C GLY A 117 -6.84 19.70 -1.38
N ALA A 118 -6.96 20.98 -1.76
CA ALA A 118 -8.02 21.45 -2.66
C ALA A 118 -7.93 20.81 -4.05
N GLY A 119 -6.72 20.77 -4.64
CA GLY A 119 -6.48 20.23 -5.97
C GLY A 119 -6.76 18.73 -6.07
N LEU A 120 -6.27 17.93 -5.13
CA LEU A 120 -6.54 16.49 -5.10
C LEU A 120 -8.01 16.20 -4.86
N SER A 121 -8.65 16.93 -3.95
CA SER A 121 -10.06 16.73 -3.66
C SER A 121 -10.95 16.98 -4.88
N VAL A 122 -10.81 18.15 -5.51
CA VAL A 122 -11.61 18.52 -6.69
C VAL A 122 -11.23 17.66 -7.89
N GLY A 123 -9.95 17.42 -8.12
CA GLY A 123 -9.45 16.62 -9.24
C GLY A 123 -9.93 15.17 -9.17
N LEU A 124 -9.79 14.51 -8.02
CA LEU A 124 -10.26 13.14 -7.82
C LEU A 124 -11.79 13.06 -7.90
N PHE A 125 -12.50 14.05 -7.34
CA PHE A 125 -13.95 14.10 -7.46
C PHE A 125 -14.38 14.17 -8.92
N ALA A 126 -13.74 15.03 -9.73
CA ALA A 126 -14.05 15.18 -11.14
C ALA A 126 -13.81 13.88 -11.92
N ILE A 127 -12.67 13.22 -11.69
CA ILE A 127 -12.35 11.94 -12.32
C ILE A 127 -13.37 10.87 -11.91
N PHE A 128 -13.61 10.70 -10.62
CA PHE A 128 -14.50 9.65 -10.12
C PHE A 128 -15.94 9.88 -10.54
N LYS A 129 -16.41 11.12 -10.51
CA LYS A 129 -17.79 11.44 -10.85
C LYS A 129 -18.04 11.43 -12.36
N PHE A 130 -17.18 12.09 -13.14
CA PHE A 130 -17.44 12.35 -14.55
C PHE A 130 -16.73 11.37 -15.49
N ALA A 131 -15.50 10.97 -15.18
CA ALA A 131 -14.77 10.04 -16.04
C ALA A 131 -15.14 8.57 -15.77
N LEU A 132 -15.32 8.21 -14.50
CA LEU A 132 -15.61 6.83 -14.08
C LEU A 132 -17.08 6.57 -13.75
N GLY A 133 -17.92 7.61 -13.65
CA GLY A 133 -19.36 7.48 -13.43
C GLY A 133 -19.77 7.00 -12.04
N LEU A 134 -18.95 7.19 -11.00
CA LEU A 134 -19.29 6.74 -9.65
C LEU A 134 -20.41 7.58 -9.02
N GLY A 135 -21.22 6.92 -8.17
CA GLY A 135 -22.28 7.53 -7.36
C GLY A 135 -21.78 8.39 -6.19
N LEU A 136 -20.76 9.24 -6.42
CA LEU A 136 -20.19 10.13 -5.41
C LEU A 136 -21.06 11.38 -5.20
N TYR A 137 -21.15 11.82 -3.94
CA TYR A 137 -21.75 13.08 -3.51
C TYR A 137 -20.65 14.04 -3.09
N ALA A 138 -20.67 15.27 -3.61
CA ALA A 138 -19.63 16.26 -3.30
C ALA A 138 -19.70 16.73 -1.83
N PHE A 139 -20.92 16.96 -1.35
CA PHE A 139 -21.22 17.60 -0.06
C PHE A 139 -22.17 16.73 0.79
N PRO A 140 -22.31 17.03 2.09
CA PRO A 140 -23.25 16.35 2.99
C PRO A 140 -24.66 16.33 2.42
N LYS A 141 -25.33 15.18 2.51
CA LYS A 141 -26.74 15.06 2.13
C LYS A 141 -27.66 15.94 2.99
N SER A 142 -27.23 16.33 4.19
CA SER A 142 -27.99 17.22 5.08
C SER A 142 -28.02 18.68 4.63
N TRP A 143 -27.25 19.06 3.58
CA TRP A 143 -27.27 20.41 3.02
C TRP A 143 -28.32 20.57 1.91
N PHE A 144 -29.00 19.48 1.52
CA PHE A 144 -30.08 19.47 0.53
C PHE A 144 -31.31 18.78 1.11
#